data_AF-A0AAJ1UV67-F1
#
_entry.id   AF-A0AAJ1UV67-F1
#
_cell.length_a   1.000
_cell.length_b   1.000
_cell.length_c   1.000
_cell.angle_alpha   90.00
_cell.angle_beta   90.00
_cell.angle_gamma   90.00
#
_symmetry.space_group_name_H-M   'P 1'
#
loop_
_entity.id
_entity.type
_entity.pdbx_description
1 polymer ?
#
loop_
_entity_poly.entity_id
_entity_poly.type
_entity_poly.pdbx_seq_one_letter_code
_entity_poly.pdbx_strand_id
1 'polypeptide(L)'
;MSEQDKNLVAYCGLYCGDCFFYKGEIADLARDLRKKLREAKLNRNYKEFSKFAKEFENFNQCYEVLGAMVKMRCNRTCRNGGDPPFCKIRKCCQKKNIPDVGNVRNLKLRKVRFLKAYT
;
A
#
# COMPACT_ATOMS: atom_id res chain seq x y z
N MET A 1 23.52 3.25 7.41
CA MET A 1 22.15 2.91 7.85
C MET A 1 22.07 3.11 9.34
N SER A 2 21.16 3.97 9.77
CA SER A 2 20.84 4.15 11.19
C SER A 2 20.19 2.86 11.75
N GLU A 3 20.13 2.67 13.07
CA GLU A 3 19.38 1.53 13.63
C GLU A 3 17.89 1.54 13.26
N GLN A 4 17.32 2.73 13.04
CA GLN A 4 15.93 2.91 12.63
C GLN A 4 15.67 2.32 11.23
N ASP A 5 16.65 2.38 10.31
CA ASP A 5 16.54 1.80 8.97
C ASP A 5 16.46 0.26 9.01
N LYS A 6 17.14 -0.39 9.96
CA LYS A 6 17.13 -1.86 10.06
C LYS A 6 15.75 -2.41 10.41
N ASN A 7 14.98 -1.67 11.21
CA ASN A 7 13.62 -2.07 11.64
C ASN A 7 12.57 -1.97 10.54
N LEU A 8 12.89 -1.27 9.45
CA LEU A 8 12.04 -1.15 8.27
C LEU A 8 12.27 -2.28 7.25
N VAL A 9 13.32 -3.09 7.40
CA VAL A 9 13.54 -4.28 6.55
C VAL A 9 12.65 -5.42 7.03
N ALA A 10 11.69 -5.84 6.21
CA ALA A 10 10.79 -6.95 6.47
C ALA A 10 11.49 -8.32 6.45
N TYR A 11 10.81 -9.37 6.93
CA TYR A 11 11.33 -10.74 6.89
C TYR A 11 11.69 -11.22 5.47
N CYS A 12 11.03 -10.69 4.43
CA CYS A 12 11.29 -11.00 3.03
C CYS A 12 12.42 -10.17 2.40
N GLY A 13 13.05 -9.26 3.15
CA GLY A 13 14.06 -8.32 2.64
C GLY A 13 13.49 -7.06 1.99
N LEU A 14 12.16 -6.95 1.84
CA LEU A 14 11.52 -5.71 1.38
C LEU A 14 11.66 -4.59 2.42
N TYR A 15 11.80 -3.36 1.95
CA TYR A 15 11.93 -2.19 2.81
C TYR A 15 10.59 -1.46 2.96
N CYS A 16 10.10 -1.32 4.19
CA CYS A 16 8.88 -0.56 4.49
C CYS A 16 8.99 0.90 4.06
N GLY A 17 10.18 1.51 4.12
CA GLY A 17 10.37 2.90 3.67
C GLY A 17 10.07 3.11 2.19
N ASP A 18 10.13 2.08 1.35
CA ASP A 18 9.76 2.16 -0.08
C ASP A 18 8.28 1.84 -0.34
N CYS A 19 7.57 1.29 0.65
CA CYS A 19 6.19 0.86 0.51
C CYS A 19 5.25 2.07 0.50
N PHE A 20 4.47 2.23 -0.57
CA PHE A 20 3.51 3.33 -0.70
C PHE A 20 2.43 3.32 0.40
N PHE A 21 2.07 2.16 0.97
CA PHE A 21 1.20 2.11 2.14
C PHE A 21 1.88 2.71 3.38
N TYR A 22 3.17 2.45 3.59
CA TYR A 22 3.90 2.97 4.76
C TYR A 22 4.16 4.47 4.61
N LYS A 23 4.55 4.94 3.40
CA LYS A 23 4.70 6.36 3.10
C LYS A 23 3.38 7.13 3.27
N GLY A 24 2.26 6.54 2.86
CA GLY A 24 0.93 7.13 3.02
C GLY A 24 0.62 8.30 2.10
N GLU A 25 1.54 8.65 1.18
CA GLU A 25 1.39 9.77 0.24
C GLU A 25 0.11 9.64 -0.62
N ILE A 26 -0.17 8.44 -1.14
CA ILE A 26 -1.39 8.17 -1.92
C ILE A 26 -2.65 8.40 -1.06
N ALA A 27 -2.63 7.96 0.20
CA ALA A 27 -3.76 8.13 1.11
C ALA A 27 -4.03 9.61 1.41
N ASP A 28 -2.97 10.41 1.55
CA ASP A 28 -3.05 11.84 1.79
C ASP A 28 -3.59 12.60 0.57
N LEU A 29 -3.02 12.33 -0.61
CA LEU A 29 -3.49 12.94 -1.85
C LEU A 29 -4.94 12.55 -2.18
N ALA A 30 -5.33 11.30 -1.96
CA ALA A 30 -6.71 10.85 -2.16
C ALA A 30 -7.68 11.55 -1.19
N ARG A 31 -7.28 11.75 0.06
CA ARG A 31 -8.06 12.49 1.08
C ARG A 31 -8.26 13.94 0.65
N ASP A 32 -7.18 14.60 0.24
CA ASP A 32 -7.21 16.02 -0.11
C ASP A 32 -7.98 16.26 -1.41
N LEU A 33 -7.82 15.39 -2.41
CA LEU A 33 -8.64 15.44 -3.62
C LEU A 33 -10.12 15.23 -3.30
N ARG A 34 -10.49 14.23 -2.49
CA ARG A 34 -11.90 14.02 -2.09
C ARG A 34 -12.49 15.23 -1.39
N LYS A 35 -11.71 15.92 -0.54
CA LYS A 35 -12.12 17.16 0.11
C LYS A 35 -12.41 18.24 -0.95
N LYS A 36 -11.49 18.46 -1.89
CA LYS A 36 -11.65 19.45 -2.97
C LYS A 36 -12.83 19.15 -3.89
N LEU A 37 -13.04 17.89 -4.27
CA LEU A 37 -14.20 17.47 -5.08
C LEU A 37 -15.53 17.75 -4.37
N ARG A 38 -15.58 17.57 -3.05
CA ARG A 38 -16.78 17.89 -2.24
C ARG A 38 -17.00 19.39 -2.10
N GLU A 39 -15.94 20.17 -1.87
CA GLU A 39 -15.99 21.64 -1.83
C GLU A 39 -16.52 22.20 -3.16
N ALA A 40 -16.08 21.65 -4.29
CA ALA A 40 -16.57 21.98 -5.63
C ALA A 40 -17.99 21.46 -5.94
N LYS A 41 -18.63 20.75 -4.99
CA LYS A 41 -19.94 20.09 -5.15
C LYS A 41 -19.99 19.14 -6.35
N LEU A 42 -18.85 18.52 -6.70
CA LEU A 42 -18.74 17.65 -7.88
C LEU A 42 -19.64 16.42 -7.78
N ASN A 43 -19.89 15.95 -6.55
CA ASN A 43 -20.86 14.90 -6.25
C ASN A 43 -22.32 15.25 -6.62
N ARG A 44 -22.64 16.52 -6.87
CA ARG A 44 -23.99 16.97 -7.23
C ARG A 44 -24.10 17.35 -8.71
N ASN A 45 -23.03 17.87 -9.30
CA ASN A 45 -23.06 18.42 -10.65
C ASN A 45 -22.23 17.63 -11.68
N TYR A 46 -21.62 16.48 -11.32
CA TYR A 46 -20.86 15.65 -12.26
C TYR A 46 -21.64 15.29 -13.54
N LYS A 47 -22.97 15.16 -13.45
CA LYS A 47 -23.86 14.90 -14.61
C LYS A 47 -23.91 16.05 -15.63
N GLU A 48 -23.60 17.28 -15.21
CA GLU A 48 -23.49 18.41 -16.13
C GLU A 48 -22.17 18.33 -16.90
N PHE A 49 -21.09 17.93 -16.22
CA PHE A 49 -19.80 17.68 -16.87
C PHE A 49 -19.84 16.48 -17.81
N SER A 50 -20.65 15.45 -17.51
CA SER A 50 -20.80 14.28 -18.38
C SER A 50 -21.42 14.60 -19.74
N LYS A 51 -22.10 15.74 -19.88
CA LYS A 51 -22.61 16.23 -21.18
C LYS A 51 -21.48 16.58 -22.15
N PHE A 52 -20.30 16.94 -21.64
CA PHE A 52 -19.14 17.35 -22.44
C PHE A 52 -17.97 16.36 -22.34
N ALA A 53 -17.92 15.55 -21.28
CA ALA A 53 -16.91 14.51 -21.06
C ALA A 53 -17.54 13.27 -20.40
N LYS A 54 -17.90 12.28 -21.20
CA LYS A 54 -18.64 11.06 -20.78
C LYS A 54 -18.02 10.31 -19.60
N GLU A 55 -16.71 10.44 -19.38
CA GLU A 55 -15.97 9.81 -18.29
C GLU A 55 -16.55 10.20 -16.91
N PHE A 56 -17.13 11.39 -16.80
CA PHE A 56 -17.77 11.85 -15.56
C PHE A 56 -19.00 11.02 -15.18
N GLU A 57 -19.60 10.23 -16.07
CA GLU A 57 -20.64 9.25 -15.69
C GLU A 57 -20.14 8.27 -14.61
N ASN A 58 -18.85 7.96 -14.63
CA ASN A 58 -18.19 7.09 -13.67
C ASN A 58 -17.74 7.81 -12.39
N PHE A 59 -18.15 9.06 -12.17
CA PHE A 59 -17.70 9.87 -11.02
C PHE A 59 -17.92 9.15 -9.68
N ASN A 60 -19.07 8.51 -9.48
CA ASN A 60 -19.34 7.80 -8.23
C ASN A 60 -18.38 6.64 -8.01
N GLN A 61 -18.09 5.86 -9.06
CA GLN A 61 -17.10 4.77 -8.99
C GLN A 61 -15.70 5.31 -8.69
N CYS A 62 -15.29 6.39 -9.39
CA CYS A 62 -14.02 7.08 -9.12
C CYS A 62 -13.94 7.56 -7.67
N TYR A 63 -15.01 8.20 -7.18
CA TYR A 63 -15.07 8.71 -5.82
C TYR A 63 -14.96 7.57 -4.81
N GLU A 64 -15.67 6.45 -4.99
CA GLU A 64 -15.54 5.27 -4.12
C GLU A 64 -14.12 4.69 -4.10
N VAL A 65 -13.47 4.59 -5.27
CA VAL A 65 -12.06 4.16 -5.37
C VAL A 65 -11.14 5.12 -4.61
N LEU A 66 -11.31 6.43 -4.76
CA LEU A 66 -10.57 7.41 -3.94
C LEU A 66 -10.83 7.20 -2.45
N GLY A 67 -12.04 6.81 -2.06
CA GLY A 67 -12.39 6.48 -0.68
C GLY A 67 -11.64 5.26 -0.15
N ALA A 68 -11.45 4.24 -0.98
CA ALA A 68 -10.60 3.10 -0.67
C ALA A 68 -9.11 3.50 -0.58
N MET A 69 -8.65 4.40 -1.45
CA MET A 69 -7.26 4.89 -1.45
C MET A 69 -6.88 5.64 -0.18
N VAL A 70 -7.83 6.35 0.46
CA VAL A 70 -7.61 6.98 1.78
C VAL A 70 -7.19 5.95 2.85
N LYS A 71 -7.57 4.69 2.68
CA LYS A 71 -7.21 3.59 3.60
C LYS A 71 -5.86 2.95 3.26
N MET A 72 -5.18 3.38 2.18
CA MET A 72 -3.87 2.86 1.78
C MET A 72 -2.75 3.43 2.66
N ARG A 73 -2.88 3.21 3.97
CA ARG A 73 -1.94 3.66 4.99
C ARG A 73 -1.61 2.50 5.92
N CYS A 74 -0.34 2.28 6.18
CA CYS A 74 0.16 1.28 7.11
C CYS A 74 0.87 1.96 8.28
N ASN A 75 0.25 1.90 9.45
CA ASN A 75 0.81 2.51 10.68
C ASN A 75 1.73 1.54 11.44
N ARG A 76 2.09 0.40 10.83
CA ARG A 76 2.92 -0.65 11.43
C ARG A 76 3.95 -1.12 10.41
N THR A 77 5.15 -1.46 10.84
CA THR A 77 6.12 -2.12 9.95
C THR A 77 5.73 -3.60 9.78
N CYS A 78 6.23 -4.25 8.74
CA CYS A 78 5.99 -5.69 8.54
C CYS A 78 6.48 -6.54 9.72
N ARG A 79 7.51 -6.11 10.45
CA ARG A 79 7.98 -6.79 11.67
C ARG A 79 7.03 -6.60 12.86
N ASN A 80 6.33 -5.46 12.89
CA ASN A 80 5.41 -5.07 13.97
C ASN A 80 3.94 -5.34 13.60
N GLY A 81 3.68 -6.36 12.78
CA GLY A 81 2.32 -6.81 12.45
C GLY A 81 1.61 -5.97 11.39
N GLY A 82 2.34 -5.22 10.56
CA GLY A 82 1.83 -4.59 9.34
C GLY A 82 1.77 -5.54 8.12
N ASP A 83 2.28 -6.77 8.25
CA ASP A 83 2.26 -7.76 7.19
C ASP A 83 0.93 -8.54 7.12
N PRO A 84 0.56 -9.13 5.97
CA PRO A 84 -0.65 -9.93 5.87
C PRO A 84 -0.65 -11.11 6.87
N PRO A 85 -1.80 -11.44 7.50
CA PRO A 85 -1.88 -12.54 8.48
C PRO A 85 -1.36 -13.89 7.97
N PHE A 86 -1.47 -14.11 6.66
CA PHE A 86 -1.05 -15.33 5.96
C PHE A 86 0.39 -15.29 5.41
N CYS A 87 1.22 -14.31 5.79
CA CYS A 87 2.60 -14.21 5.34
C CYS A 87 3.44 -15.45 5.70
N LYS A 88 3.68 -16.33 4.73
CA LYS A 88 4.45 -17.56 4.90
C LYS A 88 5.92 -17.30 5.25
N ILE A 89 6.46 -16.18 4.76
CA ILE A 89 7.86 -15.79 4.99
C ILE A 89 8.07 -15.44 6.47
N ARG A 90 7.23 -14.56 7.03
CA ARG A 90 7.25 -14.23 8.47
C ARG A 90 7.18 -15.50 9.32
N LYS A 91 6.19 -16.36 9.06
CA LYS A 91 5.98 -17.61 9.81
C LYS A 91 7.22 -18.51 9.74
N CYS A 92 7.85 -18.61 8.58
CA CYS A 92 9.06 -19.40 8.40
C CYS A 92 10.25 -18.82 9.18
N CYS A 93 10.48 -17.51 9.09
CA CYS A 93 11.58 -16.84 9.80
C CYS A 93 11.43 -16.96 11.31
N GLN A 94 10.21 -16.74 11.84
CA GLN A 94 9.89 -16.90 13.25
C GLN A 94 10.11 -18.35 13.73
N LYS A 95 9.64 -19.35 12.97
CA LYS A 95 9.83 -20.78 13.32
C LYS A 95 11.31 -21.19 13.35
N LYS A 96 12.13 -20.60 12.48
CA LYS A 96 13.57 -20.90 12.36
C LYS A 96 14.47 -19.99 13.19
N ASN A 97 13.89 -19.05 13.93
CA ASN A 97 14.61 -18.01 14.67
C ASN A 97 15.66 -17.26 13.83
N ILE A 98 15.30 -16.90 12.59
CA ILE A 98 16.17 -16.14 11.67
C ILE A 98 15.60 -14.74 11.46
N PRO A 99 16.45 -13.70 11.33
CA PRO A 99 15.99 -12.32 11.21
C PRO A 99 15.24 -12.06 9.89
N ASP A 100 15.67 -12.64 8.78
CA ASP A 100 15.11 -12.45 7.44
C ASP A 100 15.60 -13.55 6.48
N VAL A 101 14.99 -13.62 5.30
CA VAL A 101 15.35 -14.61 4.26
C VAL A 101 16.62 -14.27 3.48
N GLY A 102 17.06 -13.01 3.47
CA GLY A 102 18.29 -12.58 2.81
C GLY A 102 19.53 -13.15 3.50
N ASN A 103 19.44 -13.41 4.82
CA ASN A 103 20.47 -14.06 5.61
C ASN A 103 20.54 -15.60 5.47
N VAL A 104 19.73 -16.24 4.62
CA VAL A 104 19.72 -17.70 4.48
C VAL A 104 19.79 -18.14 3.01
N ARG A 105 20.93 -18.71 2.60
CA ARG A 105 21.20 -19.22 1.23
C ARG A 105 20.24 -20.33 0.72
N ASN A 106 19.30 -20.82 1.53
CA ASN A 106 18.59 -22.08 1.28
C ASN A 106 17.08 -22.07 1.59
N LEU A 107 16.40 -20.92 1.50
CA LEU A 107 14.94 -20.93 1.50
C LEU A 107 14.41 -21.19 0.08
N LYS A 108 13.91 -22.42 -0.15
CA LYS A 108 13.03 -22.80 -1.28
C LYS A 108 11.67 -22.06 -1.20
N LEU A 109 11.65 -20.79 -0.84
CA LEU A 109 10.49 -19.94 -1.00
C LEU A 109 10.46 -19.56 -2.48
N ARG A 110 9.59 -20.23 -3.26
CA ARG A 110 9.24 -19.81 -4.62
C ARG A 110 9.08 -18.29 -4.59
N LYS A 111 10.00 -17.56 -5.25
CA LYS A 111 10.00 -16.09 -5.39
C LYS A 111 8.56 -15.63 -5.45
N VAL A 112 8.09 -14.98 -4.39
CA VAL A 112 6.71 -14.49 -4.34
C VAL A 112 6.61 -13.50 -5.50
N ARG A 113 5.76 -13.80 -6.48
CA ARG A 113 5.55 -13.04 -7.72
C ARG A 113 5.38 -11.52 -7.52
N PHE A 114 5.08 -11.09 -6.28
CA PHE A 114 4.95 -9.71 -5.85
C PHE A 114 6.15 -8.82 -6.17
N LEU A 115 7.38 -9.36 -6.13
CA LEU A 115 8.60 -8.60 -6.43
C LEU A 115 8.76 -8.25 -7.93
N LYS A 116 8.13 -8.98 -8.85
CA LYS A 116 8.24 -8.72 -10.30
C LYS A 116 7.34 -7.59 -10.81
N ALA A 117 6.45 -7.06 -9.99
CA ALA A 117 5.52 -6.01 -10.40
C ALA A 117 6.09 -4.59 -10.27
N TYR A 118 7.28 -4.45 -9.66
CA TYR A 118 7.90 -3.17 -9.32
C TYR A 118 9.40 -3.10 -9.70
N THR A 119 9.87 -4.05 -10.52
CA THR A 119 11.19 -4.08 -11.18
C THR A 119 10.99 -4.24 -12.67
#